data_AF-A0A1X1GGB0-F1
#
_entry.id   AF-A0A1X1GGB0-F1
#
_cell.length_a   1.000
_cell.length_b   1.000
_cell.length_c   1.000
_cell.angle_alpha   90.00
_cell.angle_beta   90.00
_cell.angle_gamma   90.00
#
_symmetry.space_group_name_H-M   'P 1'
#
loop_
_entity.id
_entity.type
_entity.pdbx_description
1 polymer ?
#
loop_
_entity_poly.entity_id
_entity_poly.type
_entity_poly.pdbx_seq_one_letter_code
_entity_poly.pdbx_strand_id
1 'polypeptide(L)'
;MKKIFRLHFAAIAVSDLLLFTFFYTRSETSLDWLLLSGFILILAQGLLLFRLVFRLKHHSPEIYPQINKKIRFYYLGVLISDFLLFVLLTFASSQRFSSLMPIVTACHSTFYYMTANYLRENYSDFYDKHISLCDCF
;
A
#
# COMPACT_ATOMS: atom_id res chain seq x y z
N MET A 1 13.53 -4.47 -13.39
CA MET A 1 12.90 -3.45 -12.53
C MET A 1 11.38 -3.33 -12.73
N LYS A 2 10.83 -3.22 -13.97
CA LYS A 2 9.36 -3.18 -14.24
C LYS A 2 8.57 -4.30 -13.56
N LYS A 3 9.06 -5.54 -13.66
CA LYS A 3 8.45 -6.71 -12.99
C LYS A 3 8.44 -6.63 -11.45
N ILE A 4 9.45 -6.01 -10.84
CA ILE A 4 9.59 -5.94 -9.38
C ILE A 4 8.59 -4.93 -8.81
N PHE A 5 8.49 -3.76 -9.42
CA PHE A 5 7.51 -2.74 -9.06
C PHE A 5 6.09 -3.23 -9.30
N ARG A 6 5.79 -3.84 -10.46
CA ARG A 6 4.50 -4.48 -10.72
C ARG A 6 4.14 -5.53 -9.67
N LEU A 7 5.08 -6.38 -9.26
CA LEU A 7 4.82 -7.41 -8.25
C LEU A 7 4.53 -6.80 -6.88
N HIS A 8 5.26 -5.75 -6.47
CA HIS A 8 4.98 -5.07 -5.21
C HIS A 8 3.65 -4.33 -5.27
N PHE A 9 3.36 -3.66 -6.37
CA PHE A 9 2.12 -2.92 -6.55
C PHE A 9 0.90 -3.85 -6.57
N ALA A 10 1.02 -4.98 -7.29
CA ALA A 10 0.01 -6.03 -7.29
C ALA A 10 -0.14 -6.67 -5.90
N ALA A 11 0.97 -6.90 -5.17
CA ALA A 11 0.91 -7.44 -3.82
C ALA A 11 0.20 -6.48 -2.85
N ILE A 12 0.44 -5.16 -2.94
CA ILE A 12 -0.26 -4.17 -2.12
C ILE A 12 -1.75 -4.15 -2.48
N ALA A 13 -2.09 -4.08 -3.77
CA ALA A 13 -3.49 -4.09 -4.21
C ALA A 13 -4.23 -5.36 -3.79
N VAL A 14 -3.57 -6.52 -3.84
CA VAL A 14 -4.13 -7.79 -3.36
C VAL A 14 -4.26 -7.80 -1.83
N SER A 15 -3.29 -7.25 -1.10
CA SER A 15 -3.38 -7.11 0.36
C SER A 15 -4.52 -6.18 0.79
N ASP A 16 -4.69 -5.04 0.12
CA ASP A 16 -5.78 -4.10 0.37
C ASP A 16 -7.14 -4.74 0.06
N LEU A 17 -7.23 -5.47 -1.05
CA LEU A 17 -8.44 -6.20 -1.43
C LEU A 17 -8.76 -7.32 -0.42
N LEU A 18 -7.74 -8.04 0.07
CA LEU A 18 -7.91 -9.05 1.10
C LEU A 18 -8.38 -8.43 2.41
N LEU A 19 -7.74 -7.34 2.87
CA LEU A 19 -8.21 -6.57 4.03
C LEU A 19 -9.68 -6.17 3.86
N PHE A 20 -10.04 -5.57 2.72
CA PHE A 20 -11.42 -5.18 2.42
C PHE A 20 -12.39 -6.36 2.46
N THR A 21 -12.04 -7.48 1.83
CA THR A 21 -12.90 -8.68 1.77
C THR A 21 -13.07 -9.31 3.15
N PHE A 22 -12.00 -9.38 3.96
CA PHE A 22 -12.04 -9.85 5.34
C PHE A 22 -12.88 -8.94 6.23
N PHE A 23 -12.83 -7.62 6.03
CA PHE A 23 -13.67 -6.68 6.78
C PHE A 23 -15.15 -6.75 6.39
N TYR A 24 -15.45 -6.97 5.12
CA TYR A 24 -16.82 -7.09 4.63
C TYR A 24 -17.50 -8.38 5.10
N THR A 25 -16.75 -9.50 5.15
CA THR A 25 -17.25 -10.82 5.57
C THR A 25 -17.31 -11.04 7.09
N ARG A 26 -17.11 -9.97 7.88
CA ARG A 26 -17.15 -9.95 9.36
C ARG A 26 -18.44 -10.53 9.98
N SER A 27 -19.50 -10.79 9.20
CA SER A 27 -20.73 -11.38 9.73
C SER A 27 -20.54 -12.78 10.35
N GLU A 28 -19.49 -13.53 9.97
CA GLU A 28 -19.29 -14.91 10.45
C GLU A 28 -17.94 -15.16 11.15
N THR A 29 -16.97 -14.26 11.04
CA THR A 29 -15.63 -14.43 11.61
C THR A 29 -15.49 -13.76 12.98
N SER A 30 -14.85 -14.45 13.94
CA SER A 30 -14.64 -13.86 15.27
C SER A 30 -13.68 -12.67 15.21
N LEU A 31 -13.92 -11.67 16.06
CA LEU A 31 -13.13 -10.44 16.12
C LEU A 31 -11.63 -10.73 16.33
N ASP A 32 -11.30 -11.71 17.17
CA ASP A 32 -9.92 -12.10 17.46
C ASP A 32 -9.17 -12.64 16.24
N TRP A 33 -9.82 -13.48 15.42
CA TRP A 33 -9.24 -13.99 14.18
C TRP A 33 -9.00 -12.89 13.16
N LEU A 34 -9.91 -11.90 13.14
CA LEU A 34 -9.87 -10.77 12.23
C LEU A 34 -8.78 -9.76 12.64
N LEU A 35 -8.54 -9.56 13.93
CA LEU A 35 -7.40 -8.80 14.44
C LEU A 35 -6.07 -9.52 14.16
N LEU A 36 -6.01 -10.85 14.37
CA LEU A 36 -4.79 -11.61 14.11
C LEU A 36 -4.39 -11.55 12.63
N SER A 37 -5.35 -11.76 11.71
CA SER A 37 -5.09 -11.71 10.27
C SER A 37 -4.74 -10.30 9.80
N GLY A 38 -5.45 -9.27 10.29
CA GLY A 38 -5.14 -7.87 9.98
C GLY A 38 -3.73 -7.46 10.42
N PHE A 39 -3.30 -7.89 11.60
CA PHE A 39 -1.95 -7.64 12.09
C PHE A 39 -0.86 -8.30 11.23
N ILE A 40 -1.08 -9.56 10.82
CA ILE A 40 -0.17 -10.29 9.94
C ILE A 40 -0.05 -9.60 8.57
N LEU A 41 -1.15 -9.08 8.02
CA LEU A 41 -1.15 -8.38 6.73
C LEU A 41 -0.34 -7.07 6.78
N ILE A 42 -0.47 -6.29 7.85
CA ILE A 42 0.33 -5.07 8.05
C ILE A 42 1.83 -5.40 8.16
N LEU A 43 2.17 -6.46 8.91
CA LEU A 43 3.56 -6.92 9.01
C LEU A 43 4.11 -7.36 7.64
N ALA A 44 3.31 -8.08 6.85
CA ALA A 44 3.69 -8.51 5.52
C ALA A 44 3.92 -7.33 4.56
N GLN A 45 3.07 -6.31 4.59
CA GLN A 45 3.26 -5.06 3.83
C GLN A 45 4.54 -4.32 4.26
N GLY A 46 4.80 -4.22 5.56
CA GLY A 46 6.03 -3.62 6.09
C GLY A 46 7.30 -4.35 5.64
N LEU A 47 7.27 -5.69 5.61
CA LEU A 47 8.37 -6.51 5.13
C LEU A 47 8.58 -6.35 3.61
N LEU A 48 7.50 -6.31 2.83
CA LEU A 48 7.52 -6.05 1.39
C LEU A 48 8.14 -4.68 1.09
N LEU A 49 7.77 -3.64 1.86
CA LEU A 49 8.36 -2.32 1.76
C LEU A 49 9.87 -2.34 2.01
N PHE A 50 10.29 -2.97 3.11
CA PHE A 50 11.71 -3.06 3.44
C PHE A 50 12.51 -3.73 2.32
N ARG A 51 11.96 -4.81 1.75
CA ARG A 51 12.56 -5.51 0.61
C ARG A 51 12.67 -4.62 -0.63
N LEU A 52 11.64 -3.83 -0.94
CA LEU A 52 11.64 -2.89 -2.06
C LEU A 52 12.74 -1.83 -1.91
N VAL A 53 12.81 -1.18 -0.73
CA VAL A 53 13.80 -0.14 -0.43
C VAL A 53 15.22 -0.70 -0.55
N PHE A 54 15.47 -1.89 0.00
CA PHE A 54 16.76 -2.55 -0.10
C PHE A 54 17.16 -2.85 -1.56
N ARG A 55 16.20 -3.32 -2.38
CA ARG A 55 16.43 -3.63 -3.80
C ARG A 55 16.67 -2.37 -4.64
N LEU A 56 15.92 -1.30 -4.36
CA LEU A 56 16.11 0.01 -4.99
C LEU A 56 17.50 0.58 -4.72
N LYS A 57 18.00 0.45 -3.48
CA LYS A 57 19.34 0.90 -3.09
C LYS A 57 20.42 0.25 -3.95
N HIS A 58 20.27 -1.03 -4.24
CA HIS A 58 21.28 -1.82 -4.94
C HIS A 58 21.23 -1.64 -6.47
N HIS A 59 20.05 -1.36 -7.04
CA HIS A 59 19.86 -1.38 -8.50
C HIS A 59 19.95 0.00 -9.15
N SER A 60 19.84 1.10 -8.39
CA SER A 60 19.87 2.46 -8.95
C SER A 60 20.51 3.48 -7.99
N PRO A 61 21.77 3.29 -7.57
CA PRO A 61 22.41 4.09 -6.52
C PRO A 61 22.47 5.60 -6.82
N GLU A 62 22.45 5.99 -8.08
CA GLU A 62 22.56 7.38 -8.54
C GLU A 62 21.24 8.16 -8.41
N ILE A 63 20.11 7.53 -8.74
CA ILE A 63 18.77 8.15 -8.64
C ILE A 63 18.10 7.78 -7.29
N TYR A 64 18.64 6.79 -6.59
CA TYR A 64 18.09 6.25 -5.34
C TYR A 64 17.86 7.31 -4.27
N PRO A 65 18.79 8.24 -3.94
CA PRO A 65 18.57 9.18 -2.83
C PRO A 65 17.32 10.06 -3.03
N GLN A 66 17.05 10.47 -4.26
CA GLN A 66 15.94 11.34 -4.60
C GLN A 66 14.60 10.58 -4.63
N ILE A 67 14.57 9.41 -5.29
CA ILE A 67 13.37 8.58 -5.39
C ILE A 67 13.04 7.90 -4.06
N ASN A 68 14.04 7.45 -3.30
CA ASN A 68 13.87 6.75 -2.02
C ASN A 68 13.12 7.59 -0.99
N LYS A 69 13.38 8.90 -0.93
CA LYS A 69 12.69 9.79 0.02
C LYS A 69 11.18 9.84 -0.26
N LYS A 70 10.80 9.87 -1.54
CA LYS A 70 9.40 9.95 -1.98
C LYS A 70 8.68 8.60 -1.92
N ILE A 71 9.34 7.51 -2.35
CA ILE A 71 8.81 6.16 -2.21
C ILE A 71 8.61 5.80 -0.73
N ARG A 72 9.59 6.10 0.14
CA ARG A 72 9.42 5.87 1.59
C ARG A 72 8.26 6.68 2.15
N PHE A 73 8.06 7.91 1.70
CA PHE A 73 6.93 8.73 2.16
C PHE A 73 5.57 8.14 1.74
N TYR A 74 5.44 7.70 0.48
CA TYR A 74 4.23 7.03 -0.01
C TYR A 74 3.91 5.77 0.79
N TYR A 75 4.87 4.86 0.90
CA TYR A 75 4.67 3.61 1.60
C TYR A 75 4.51 3.77 3.11
N LEU A 76 5.15 4.77 3.72
CA LEU A 76 4.91 5.13 5.11
C LEU A 76 3.48 5.66 5.28
N GLY A 77 2.97 6.45 4.33
CA GLY A 77 1.58 6.91 4.31
C GLY A 77 0.56 5.77 4.20
N VAL A 78 0.82 4.80 3.32
CA VAL A 78 0.05 3.54 3.20
C VAL A 78 0.06 2.76 4.51
N LEU A 79 1.25 2.48 5.05
CA LEU A 79 1.40 1.71 6.29
C LEU A 79 0.72 2.40 7.50
N ILE A 80 0.82 3.72 7.60
CA ILE A 80 0.16 4.49 8.67
C ILE A 80 -1.36 4.44 8.49
N SER A 81 -1.86 4.50 7.25
CA SER A 81 -3.30 4.44 6.95
C SER A 81 -3.88 3.06 7.29
N ASP A 82 -3.17 1.99 6.92
CA ASP A 82 -3.56 0.60 7.25
C ASP A 82 -3.47 0.33 8.76
N PHE A 83 -2.44 0.85 9.42
CA PHE A 83 -2.31 0.78 10.88
C PHE A 83 -3.44 1.55 11.59
N LEU A 84 -3.79 2.74 11.10
CA LEU A 84 -4.90 3.52 11.66
C LEU A 84 -6.24 2.78 11.49
N LEU A 85 -6.48 2.17 10.33
CA LEU A 85 -7.65 1.32 10.09
C LEU A 85 -7.68 0.15 11.08
N PHE A 86 -6.55 -0.51 11.33
CA PHE A 86 -6.43 -1.61 12.29
C PHE A 86 -6.68 -1.18 13.74
N VAL A 87 -6.18 -0.02 14.14
CA VAL A 87 -6.49 0.56 15.46
C VAL A 87 -7.99 0.84 15.56
N LEU A 88 -8.58 1.50 14.57
CA LEU A 88 -10.01 1.80 14.54
C LEU A 88 -10.86 0.52 14.60
N LEU A 89 -10.44 -0.54 13.91
CA LEU A 89 -11.09 -1.86 13.95
C LEU A 89 -11.10 -2.46 15.37
N THR A 90 -9.99 -2.31 16.10
CA THR A 90 -9.84 -2.82 17.46
C THR A 90 -10.81 -2.12 18.43
N PHE A 91 -11.12 -0.84 18.18
CA PHE A 91 -11.98 -0.03 19.06
C PHE A 91 -13.44 0.14 18.56
N ALA A 92 -13.74 -0.17 17.29
CA ALA A 92 -15.05 0.10 16.70
C ALA A 92 -16.02 -1.10 16.82
N SER A 93 -17.23 -0.82 17.29
CA SER A 93 -18.39 -1.67 16.99
C SER A 93 -18.59 -1.75 15.48
N SER A 94 -19.09 -2.88 14.97
CA SER A 94 -19.23 -3.16 13.52
C SER A 94 -19.90 -2.02 12.73
N GLN A 95 -20.84 -1.30 13.35
CA GLN A 95 -21.53 -0.15 12.75
C GLN A 95 -20.64 1.06 12.46
N ARG A 96 -19.69 1.41 13.32
CA ARG A 96 -18.81 2.59 13.10
C ARG A 96 -17.72 2.33 12.06
N PHE A 97 -17.38 1.07 11.83
CA PHE A 97 -16.34 0.69 10.89
C PHE A 97 -16.77 0.92 9.42
N SER A 98 -18.02 0.58 9.08
CA SER A 98 -18.55 0.77 7.73
C SER A 98 -18.58 2.24 7.30
N SER A 99 -18.77 3.18 8.23
CA SER A 99 -18.74 4.62 7.93
C SER A 99 -17.34 5.19 7.71
N LEU A 100 -16.29 4.51 8.20
CA LEU A 100 -14.90 4.97 8.09
C LEU A 100 -14.19 4.44 6.85
N MET A 101 -14.66 3.30 6.30
CA MET A 101 -14.12 2.70 5.07
C MET A 101 -13.95 3.69 3.91
N PRO A 102 -14.96 4.51 3.55
CA PRO A 102 -14.83 5.48 2.45
C PRO A 102 -13.69 6.48 2.66
N ILE A 103 -13.44 6.90 3.91
CA ILE A 103 -12.40 7.86 4.26
C ILE A 103 -11.01 7.22 4.08
N VAL A 104 -10.84 5.98 4.54
CA VAL A 104 -9.57 5.25 4.40
C VAL A 104 -9.28 4.97 2.93
N THR A 105 -10.25 4.49 2.16
CA THR A 105 -10.09 4.26 0.72
C THR A 105 -9.76 5.55 -0.04
N ALA A 106 -10.41 6.68 0.30
CA ALA A 106 -10.12 7.98 -0.29
C ALA A 106 -8.71 8.49 0.06
N CYS A 107 -8.24 8.25 1.29
CA CYS A 107 -6.88 8.58 1.71
C CYS A 107 -5.86 7.77 0.90
N HIS A 108 -6.09 6.45 0.78
CA HIS A 108 -5.23 5.53 0.04
C HIS A 108 -5.10 5.92 -1.44
N SER A 109 -6.22 6.19 -2.09
CA SER A 109 -6.25 6.59 -3.50
C SER A 109 -5.57 7.94 -3.70
N THR A 110 -5.78 8.91 -2.81
CA THR A 110 -5.13 10.22 -2.89
C THR A 110 -3.62 10.10 -2.78
N PHE A 111 -3.11 9.37 -1.77
CA PHE A 111 -1.67 9.15 -1.62
C PHE A 111 -1.07 8.42 -2.83
N TYR A 112 -1.81 7.45 -3.40
CA TYR A 112 -1.40 6.76 -4.61
C TYR A 112 -1.28 7.70 -5.81
N TYR A 113 -2.36 8.40 -6.18
CA TYR A 113 -2.36 9.26 -7.37
C TYR A 113 -1.36 10.41 -7.24
N MET A 114 -1.21 10.99 -6.05
CA MET A 114 -0.24 12.07 -5.84
C MET A 114 1.21 11.58 -6.03
N THR A 115 1.51 10.37 -5.57
CA THR A 115 2.83 9.75 -5.75
C THR A 115 3.06 9.34 -7.20
N ALA A 116 2.07 8.75 -7.86
CA ALA A 116 2.15 8.34 -9.26
C ALA A 116 2.35 9.55 -10.18
N ASN A 117 1.56 10.62 -10.02
CA ASN A 117 1.69 11.85 -10.81
C ASN A 117 3.06 12.49 -10.60
N TYR A 118 3.54 12.58 -9.36
CA TYR A 118 4.87 13.11 -9.07
C TYR A 118 5.98 12.32 -9.76
N LEU A 119 5.92 10.99 -9.71
CA LEU A 119 6.90 10.13 -10.38
C LEU A 119 6.82 10.25 -11.90
N ARG A 120 5.62 10.38 -12.46
CA ARG A 120 5.42 10.61 -13.91
C ARG A 120 6.03 11.93 -14.36
N GLU A 121 5.83 13.00 -13.59
CA GLU A 121 6.28 14.36 -13.95
C GLU A 121 7.78 14.58 -13.75
N ASN A 122 8.37 14.02 -12.69
CA ASN A 122 9.75 14.31 -12.30
C ASN A 122 10.74 13.21 -12.72
N TYR A 123 10.25 12.00 -12.98
CA TYR A 123 11.06 10.83 -13.31
C TYR A 123 10.37 9.98 -14.36
N SER A 124 9.95 10.58 -15.48
CA SER A 124 9.19 9.90 -16.56
C SER A 124 9.89 8.63 -17.04
N ASP A 125 11.20 8.66 -17.28
CA ASP A 125 11.98 7.50 -17.70
C ASP A 125 11.90 6.34 -16.70
N PHE A 126 11.89 6.65 -15.40
CA PHE A 126 11.73 5.65 -14.35
C PHE A 126 10.28 5.17 -14.27
N TYR A 127 9.32 6.10 -14.35
CA TYR A 127 7.89 5.81 -14.29
C TYR A 127 7.46 4.92 -15.45
N ASP A 128 7.79 5.28 -16.68
CA ASP A 128 7.45 4.52 -17.89
C ASP A 128 8.16 3.17 -17.91
N LYS A 129 9.40 3.10 -17.42
CA LYS A 129 10.14 1.84 -17.38
C LYS A 129 9.73 0.94 -16.23
N HIS A 130 9.11 1.44 -15.15
CA HIS A 130 8.92 0.65 -13.92
C HIS A 130 7.52 0.65 -13.30
N ILE A 131 6.71 1.68 -13.54
CA ILE A 131 5.43 1.92 -12.89
C ILE A 131 4.27 1.94 -13.89
N SER A 132 4.47 2.45 -15.11
CA SER A 132 3.40 2.47 -16.11
C SER A 132 2.86 1.05 -16.32
N LEU A 133 1.56 0.89 -16.07
CA LEU A 133 0.80 -0.30 -16.42
C LEU A 133 0.38 -0.28 -17.91
N CYS A 134 0.48 0.90 -18.56
CA CYS A 134 0.16 1.13 -19.97
C CYS A 134 1.40 0.95 -20.88
N ASP A 135 1.84 -0.30 -21.07
CA ASP A 135 2.39 -0.71 -22.38
C ASP A 135 1.38 -1.59 -23.14
N CYS A 136 0.16 -1.75 -22.63
CA CYS A 136 -0.93 -2.47 -23.30
C CYS A 136 -2.00 -1.48 -23.79
N PHE A 137 -1.69 -0.76 -24.87
CA PHE A 137 -2.59 -0.44 -25.98
C PHE A 137 -1.75 -0.20 -27.23
#